data_AF-A0A8J7NYH2-F1
#
_entry.id   AF-A0A8J7NYH2-F1
#
_cell.length_a   1.000
_cell.length_b   1.000
_cell.length_c   1.000
_cell.angle_alpha   90.00
_cell.angle_beta   90.00
_cell.angle_gamma   90.00
#
_symmetry.space_group_name_H-M   'P 1'
#
loop_
_entity.id
_entity.type
_entity.pdbx_description
1 polymer ?
#
loop_
_entity_poly.entity_id
_entity_poly.type
_entity_poly.pdbx_seq_one_letter_code
_entity_poly.pdbx_strand_id
1 'polypeptide(L)'
;MSGKVKSRSAANADSMAGSVTCNERILRDCHQLYTEAESGLISVAQSVGVSLLPPRKKITVMLMGNHSAGKSSFINWYIEEHIQRTGVAIETQGFTFVTSGRKRESLTGNATLHLYPHFKPLQEFKGVSEYLSTEISTSRQKRFSLVTFVDTPGLVDGDMKYPFDVDQALLWLGELCDLVLVFFDPMGQALCKRTLNIVENLNETQGDKLRFFLSKADEAGAESDRQRVMMQIVQELCKRPGLNKCGFDMPTIYVPNPNKVPLNSDTV
;
A
#
# COMPACT_ATOMS: atom_id res chain seq x y z
N MET A 1 -3.63 -1.64 48.47
CA MET A 1 -4.62 -1.98 47.42
C MET A 1 -3.90 -1.97 46.08
N SER A 2 -3.51 -3.13 45.57
CA SER A 2 -2.72 -3.27 44.34
C SER A 2 -3.67 -3.47 43.15
N GLY A 3 -3.78 -2.45 42.29
CA GLY A 3 -4.60 -2.49 41.08
C GLY A 3 -3.88 -3.26 39.97
N LYS A 4 -4.34 -4.48 39.69
CA LYS A 4 -3.91 -5.25 38.51
C LYS A 4 -4.36 -4.52 37.23
N VAL A 5 -3.39 -4.00 36.48
CA VAL A 5 -3.59 -3.50 35.12
C VAL A 5 -3.89 -4.72 34.22
N LYS A 6 -5.12 -4.81 33.72
CA LYS A 6 -5.51 -5.80 32.70
C LYS A 6 -4.85 -5.42 31.37
N SER A 7 -3.91 -6.25 30.93
CA SER A 7 -3.45 -6.27 29.53
C SER A 7 -4.64 -6.51 28.60
N ARG A 8 -4.91 -5.55 27.70
CA ARG A 8 -5.89 -5.73 26.62
C ARG A 8 -5.21 -6.54 25.52
N SER A 9 -5.58 -7.81 25.40
CA SER A 9 -5.23 -8.63 24.25
C SER A 9 -5.75 -7.97 22.97
N ALA A 10 -4.87 -7.80 21.97
CA ALA A 10 -5.24 -7.33 20.65
C ALA A 10 -6.41 -8.15 20.10
N ALA A 11 -7.42 -7.49 19.52
CA ALA A 11 -8.66 -8.11 19.03
C ALA A 11 -8.47 -9.08 17.84
N ASN A 12 -7.22 -9.33 17.44
CA ASN A 12 -6.83 -10.30 16.42
C ASN A 12 -6.11 -11.54 16.99
N ALA A 13 -5.99 -11.68 18.32
CA ALA A 13 -5.47 -12.90 18.94
C ALA A 13 -6.48 -14.05 18.79
N ASP A 14 -6.12 -14.99 17.92
CA ASP A 14 -6.61 -16.36 17.74
C ASP A 14 -8.05 -16.69 18.19
N SER A 15 -8.92 -16.89 17.20
CA SER A 15 -10.16 -17.62 17.42
C SER A 15 -9.94 -19.13 17.39
N MET A 16 -9.65 -19.71 18.55
CA MET A 16 -9.95 -21.13 18.83
C MET A 16 -11.39 -21.24 19.36
N ALA A 17 -12.39 -21.26 18.47
CA ALA A 17 -13.76 -21.68 18.83
C ALA A 17 -14.64 -22.05 17.61
N GLY A 18 -14.03 -22.46 16.48
CA GLY A 18 -14.74 -22.97 15.31
C GLY A 18 -13.81 -23.93 14.56
N SER A 19 -14.35 -24.96 13.93
CA SER A 19 -13.55 -25.89 13.13
C SER A 19 -12.74 -25.10 12.08
N VAL A 20 -11.41 -25.12 12.19
CA VAL A 20 -10.51 -24.46 11.25
C VAL A 20 -10.86 -24.91 9.84
N THR A 21 -11.12 -23.95 8.95
CA THR A 21 -11.53 -24.24 7.56
C THR A 21 -10.42 -24.99 6.82
N CYS A 22 -10.74 -25.74 5.77
CA CYS A 22 -9.74 -26.46 4.98
C CYS A 22 -8.63 -25.52 4.47
N ASN A 23 -9.01 -24.34 3.97
CA ASN A 23 -8.07 -23.32 3.50
C ASN A 23 -7.14 -22.82 4.60
N GLU A 24 -7.64 -22.61 5.82
CA GLU A 24 -6.80 -22.19 6.95
C GLU A 24 -5.84 -23.29 7.40
N ARG A 25 -6.23 -24.57 7.29
CA ARG A 25 -5.32 -25.69 7.54
C ARG A 25 -4.22 -25.74 6.49
N ILE A 26 -4.57 -25.69 5.21
CA ILE A 26 -3.60 -25.66 4.10
C ILE A 26 -2.62 -24.50 4.30
N LEU A 27 -3.12 -23.30 4.59
CA LEU A 27 -2.26 -22.14 4.78
C LEU A 27 -1.34 -22.30 5.99
N ARG A 28 -1.83 -22.86 7.10
CA ARG A 28 -1.01 -23.13 8.30
C ARG A 28 0.09 -24.15 7.98
N ASP A 29 -0.26 -25.22 7.28
CA ASP A 29 0.68 -26.27 6.93
C ASP A 29 1.74 -25.74 5.94
N CYS A 30 1.33 -24.92 4.96
CA CYS A 30 2.27 -24.18 4.10
C CYS A 30 3.16 -23.22 4.91
N HIS A 31 2.60 -22.47 5.85
CA HIS A 31 3.38 -21.56 6.70
C HIS A 31 4.45 -22.33 7.49
N GLN A 32 4.09 -23.48 8.05
CA GLN A 32 5.01 -24.33 8.79
C GLN A 32 6.17 -24.84 7.92
N LEU A 33 5.90 -25.24 6.68
CA LEU A 33 6.94 -25.62 5.70
C LEU A 33 7.94 -24.49 5.41
N TYR A 34 7.52 -23.23 5.52
CA TYR A 34 8.42 -22.08 5.35
C TYR A 34 9.25 -21.79 6.60
N THR A 35 8.62 -21.84 7.78
CA THR A 35 9.20 -21.35 9.04
C THR A 35 9.89 -22.43 9.88
N GLU A 36 9.94 -23.68 9.43
CA GLU A 36 10.64 -24.75 10.13
C GLU A 36 12.12 -24.40 10.33
N ALA A 37 12.63 -24.56 11.55
CA ALA A 37 13.89 -23.95 11.96
C ALA A 37 15.12 -24.48 11.20
N GLU A 38 15.16 -25.79 10.94
CA GLU A 38 16.33 -26.45 10.33
C GLU A 38 16.14 -26.75 8.84
N SER A 39 14.93 -27.14 8.44
CA SER A 39 14.60 -27.57 7.07
C SER A 39 13.60 -26.66 6.35
N GLY A 40 13.18 -25.56 6.97
CA GLY A 40 12.19 -24.66 6.38
C GLY A 40 12.72 -23.94 5.15
N LEU A 41 11.81 -23.65 4.22
CA LEU A 41 12.16 -23.00 2.96
C LEU A 41 12.87 -21.65 3.16
N ILE A 42 12.60 -20.93 4.24
CA ILE A 42 13.28 -19.66 4.54
C ILE A 42 14.77 -19.90 4.84
N SER A 43 15.09 -20.91 5.65
CA SER A 43 16.47 -21.26 6.01
C SER A 43 17.25 -21.77 4.78
N VAL A 44 16.60 -22.63 3.99
CA VAL A 44 17.15 -23.12 2.72
C VAL A 44 17.37 -21.98 1.73
N ALA A 45 16.42 -21.06 1.58
CA ALA A 45 16.56 -19.91 0.68
C ALA A 45 17.69 -18.97 1.12
N GLN A 46 17.83 -18.72 2.42
CA GLN A 46 18.95 -17.94 2.95
C GLN A 46 20.31 -18.57 2.61
N SER A 47 20.43 -19.91 2.61
CA SER A 47 21.67 -20.58 2.24
C SER A 47 22.13 -20.30 0.80
N VAL A 48 21.20 -19.93 -0.09
CA VAL A 48 21.46 -19.56 -1.48
C VAL A 48 21.29 -18.05 -1.75
N GLY A 49 21.22 -17.23 -0.70
CA GLY A 49 21.09 -15.77 -0.80
C GLY A 49 19.72 -15.27 -1.25
N VAL A 50 18.68 -16.10 -1.17
CA VAL A 50 17.30 -15.75 -1.53
C VAL A 50 16.50 -15.44 -0.28
N SER A 51 15.78 -14.32 -0.29
CA SER A 51 14.83 -13.97 0.77
C SER A 51 13.44 -14.51 0.43
N LEU A 52 12.85 -15.28 1.35
CA LEU A 52 11.47 -15.77 1.23
C LEU A 52 10.63 -15.26 2.39
N LEU A 53 9.41 -14.83 2.06
CA LEU A 53 8.38 -14.51 3.04
C LEU A 53 7.45 -15.72 3.18
N PRO A 54 7.09 -16.11 4.41
CA PRO A 54 6.15 -17.20 4.62
C PRO A 54 4.75 -16.79 4.14
N PRO A 55 3.95 -17.72 3.59
CA PRO A 55 2.56 -17.45 3.20
C PRO A 55 1.75 -16.86 4.36
N ARG A 56 0.92 -15.84 4.03
CA ARG A 56 0.08 -15.10 4.98
C ARG A 56 -1.39 -15.22 4.59
N LYS A 57 -2.30 -14.98 5.56
CA LYS A 57 -3.76 -14.96 5.32
C LYS A 57 -4.20 -13.82 4.41
N LYS A 58 -3.43 -12.74 4.39
CA LYS A 58 -3.71 -11.52 3.62
C LYS A 58 -2.49 -11.19 2.77
N ILE A 59 -2.74 -10.69 1.57
CA ILE A 59 -1.72 -10.02 0.77
C ILE A 59 -1.61 -8.56 1.21
N THR A 60 -0.40 -8.03 1.19
CA THR A 60 -0.12 -6.63 1.47
C THR A 60 0.09 -5.88 0.16
N VAL A 61 -0.72 -4.85 -0.07
CA VAL A 61 -0.68 -4.02 -1.27
C VAL A 61 -0.28 -2.60 -0.88
N MET A 62 0.89 -2.15 -1.29
CA MET A 62 1.35 -0.78 -1.06
C MET A 62 0.86 0.14 -2.16
N LEU A 63 0.33 1.31 -1.80
CA LEU A 63 -0.03 2.35 -2.75
C LEU A 63 1.00 3.47 -2.68
N MET A 64 1.69 3.74 -3.77
CA MET A 64 2.61 4.86 -3.91
C MET A 64 2.13 5.84 -4.96
N GLY A 65 2.64 7.07 -4.89
CA GLY A 65 2.34 8.12 -5.84
C GLY A 65 2.48 9.49 -5.21
N ASN A 66 2.45 10.51 -6.05
CA ASN A 66 2.68 11.89 -5.63
C ASN A 66 1.58 12.37 -4.67
N HIS A 67 1.77 13.53 -4.09
CA HIS A 67 0.72 14.19 -3.34
C HIS A 67 -0.56 14.31 -4.18
N SER A 68 -1.70 14.01 -3.56
CA SER A 68 -3.02 13.99 -4.21
C SER A 68 -3.22 12.97 -5.34
N ALA A 69 -2.33 12.00 -5.57
CA ALA A 69 -2.49 11.00 -6.64
C ALA A 69 -3.63 9.97 -6.46
N GLY A 70 -4.57 10.21 -5.53
CA GLY A 70 -5.76 9.36 -5.38
C GLY A 70 -5.57 8.04 -4.63
N LYS A 71 -4.45 7.86 -3.92
CA LYS A 71 -4.14 6.65 -3.12
C LYS A 71 -5.24 6.34 -2.09
N SER A 72 -5.48 7.26 -1.16
CA SER A 72 -6.51 7.14 -0.12
C SER A 72 -7.92 7.01 -0.71
N SER A 73 -8.20 7.72 -1.81
CA SER A 73 -9.48 7.64 -2.52
C SER A 73 -9.73 6.25 -3.11
N PHE A 74 -8.71 5.64 -3.70
CA PHE A 74 -8.80 4.27 -4.21
C PHE A 74 -9.10 3.27 -3.10
N ILE A 75 -8.45 3.39 -1.95
CA ILE A 75 -8.71 2.50 -0.81
C ILE A 75 -10.17 2.61 -0.38
N ASN A 76 -10.67 3.83 -0.16
CA ASN A 76 -12.07 4.07 0.20
C ASN A 76 -13.04 3.49 -0.83
N TRP A 77 -12.75 3.66 -2.13
CA TRP A 77 -13.56 3.08 -3.22
C TRP A 77 -13.52 1.55 -3.24
N TYR A 78 -12.35 0.95 -3.01
CA TYR A 78 -12.19 -0.49 -3.03
C TYR A 78 -13.02 -1.13 -1.90
N ILE A 79 -12.95 -0.58 -0.69
CA ILE A 79 -13.67 -1.10 0.48
C ILE A 79 -15.13 -0.61 0.57
N GLU A 80 -15.51 0.37 -0.25
CA GLU A 80 -16.83 1.05 -0.25
C GLU A 80 -17.18 1.66 1.12
N GLU A 81 -16.19 2.20 1.80
CA GLU A 81 -16.31 2.82 3.11
C GLU A 81 -15.35 4.00 3.19
N HIS A 82 -15.79 5.10 3.80
CA HIS A 82 -14.95 6.26 4.04
C HIS A 82 -14.09 6.04 5.31
N ILE A 83 -12.94 5.39 5.13
CA ILE A 83 -12.00 5.08 6.22
C ILE A 83 -10.83 6.05 6.26
N GLN A 84 -10.24 6.34 5.10
CA GLN A 84 -9.19 7.34 4.96
C GLN A 84 -9.83 8.70 4.77
N ARG A 85 -9.25 9.74 5.41
CA ARG A 85 -9.66 11.11 5.15
C ARG A 85 -9.16 11.51 3.78
N THR A 86 -10.06 12.01 2.92
CA THR A 86 -9.73 12.47 1.57
C THR A 86 -10.06 13.96 1.45
N GLY A 87 -9.24 14.72 0.73
CA GLY A 87 -9.40 16.18 0.56
C GLY A 87 -8.08 16.91 0.34
N VAL A 88 -8.15 18.18 -0.05
CA VAL A 88 -7.01 19.01 -0.49
C VAL A 88 -6.05 19.37 0.66
N ALA A 89 -6.48 19.29 1.92
CA ALA A 89 -5.76 19.84 3.08
C ALA A 89 -5.21 18.79 4.06
N ILE A 90 -5.35 17.48 3.78
CA ILE A 90 -4.85 16.43 4.67
C ILE A 90 -3.67 15.77 3.98
N GLU A 91 -2.47 16.26 4.30
CA GLU A 91 -1.22 15.62 3.92
C GLU A 91 -1.08 14.35 4.76
N THR A 92 -1.23 13.19 4.13
CA THR A 92 -0.79 11.94 4.74
C THR A 92 0.72 12.03 4.89
N GLN A 93 1.18 12.31 6.10
CA GLN A 93 2.60 12.45 6.47
C GLN A 93 3.22 11.11 6.91
N GLY A 94 2.38 10.09 7.08
CA GLY A 94 2.76 8.78 7.64
C GLY A 94 2.18 7.59 6.87
N PHE A 95 2.50 6.39 7.31
CA PHE A 95 1.97 5.16 6.73
C PHE A 95 0.69 4.75 7.44
N THR A 96 -0.36 4.48 6.66
CA THR A 96 -1.62 3.96 7.19
C THR A 96 -1.89 2.56 6.67
N PHE A 97 -1.93 1.58 7.57
CA PHE A 97 -2.31 0.22 7.26
C PHE A 97 -3.83 0.10 7.29
N VAL A 98 -4.47 -0.28 6.19
CA VAL A 98 -5.91 -0.44 6.10
C VAL A 98 -6.24 -1.91 5.95
N THR A 99 -6.94 -2.48 6.93
CA THR A 99 -7.20 -3.93 6.95
C THR A 99 -8.61 -4.26 7.44
N SER A 100 -9.07 -5.46 7.10
CA SER A 100 -10.34 -5.98 7.59
C SER A 100 -10.25 -6.55 9.01
N GLY A 101 -11.29 -6.33 9.81
CA GLY A 101 -11.43 -6.89 11.15
C GLY A 101 -12.89 -7.06 11.57
N ARG A 102 -13.10 -7.48 12.83
CA ARG A 102 -14.46 -7.75 13.36
C ARG A 102 -15.18 -6.49 13.84
N LYS A 103 -14.43 -5.45 14.18
CA LYS A 103 -14.94 -4.17 14.67
C LYS A 103 -14.12 -3.05 14.03
N ARG A 104 -14.78 -1.91 13.78
CA ARG A 104 -14.11 -0.69 13.34
C ARG A 104 -13.26 -0.12 14.47
N GLU A 105 -11.98 0.08 14.20
CA GLU A 105 -11.00 0.53 15.18
C GLU A 105 -9.85 1.24 14.47
N SER A 106 -9.31 2.26 15.11
CA SER A 106 -8.15 3.01 14.64
C SER A 106 -7.05 2.87 15.69
N LEU A 107 -5.86 2.46 15.26
CA LEU A 107 -4.67 2.33 16.10
C LEU A 107 -3.60 3.29 15.60
N THR A 108 -2.76 3.74 16.51
CA THR A 108 -1.63 4.62 16.19
C THR A 108 -0.35 4.13 16.85
N GLY A 109 0.77 4.53 16.30
CA GLY A 109 2.05 4.30 16.91
C GLY A 109 2.43 2.81 16.97
N ASN A 110 2.99 2.44 18.12
CA ASN A 110 3.43 1.08 18.40
C ASN A 110 2.28 0.05 18.41
N ALA A 111 1.02 0.47 18.55
CA ALA A 111 -0.11 -0.46 18.50
C ALA A 111 -0.25 -1.12 17.11
N THR A 112 0.08 -0.39 16.04
CA THR A 112 0.14 -0.91 14.65
C THR A 112 1.11 -2.09 14.54
N LEU A 113 2.27 -1.98 15.17
CA LEU A 113 3.33 -2.98 15.07
C LEU A 113 3.08 -4.24 15.91
N HIS A 114 2.17 -4.16 16.88
CA HIS A 114 1.68 -5.35 17.58
C HIS A 114 0.75 -6.17 16.68
N LEU A 115 -0.01 -5.54 15.79
CA LEU A 115 -0.84 -6.25 14.81
C LEU A 115 0.00 -6.86 13.69
N TYR A 116 1.13 -6.24 13.35
CA TYR A 116 2.02 -6.70 12.30
C TYR A 116 3.45 -6.89 12.80
N PRO A 117 3.77 -8.01 13.46
CA PRO A 117 5.11 -8.27 13.97
C PRO A 117 6.21 -8.23 12.90
N HIS A 118 5.88 -8.59 11.65
CA HIS A 118 6.80 -8.51 10.51
C HIS A 118 7.12 -7.06 10.09
N PHE A 119 6.32 -6.09 10.53
CA PHE A 119 6.59 -4.68 10.34
C PHE A 119 7.39 -4.05 11.48
N LYS A 120 7.71 -4.80 12.56
CA LYS A 120 8.53 -4.28 13.67
C LYS A 120 9.85 -3.63 13.24
N PRO A 121 10.59 -4.13 12.23
CA PRO A 121 11.83 -3.47 11.82
C PRO A 121 11.63 -2.04 11.29
N LEU A 122 10.39 -1.62 10.96
CA LEU A 122 10.11 -0.18 10.68
C LEU A 122 10.48 0.74 11.84
N GLN A 123 10.53 0.24 13.08
CA GLN A 123 10.95 1.04 14.24
C GLN A 123 12.41 1.44 14.20
N GLU A 124 13.24 0.78 13.39
CA GLU A 124 14.64 1.12 13.21
C GLU A 124 14.80 2.47 12.50
N PHE A 125 13.82 2.84 11.67
CA PHE A 125 13.75 4.18 11.08
C PHE A 125 13.31 5.19 12.14
N LYS A 126 14.25 6.03 12.57
CA LYS A 126 14.03 7.05 13.60
C LYS A 126 12.82 7.93 13.25
N GLY A 127 11.84 7.98 14.15
CA GLY A 127 10.64 8.81 14.03
C GLY A 127 9.48 8.15 13.30
N VAL A 128 9.69 7.07 12.52
CA VAL A 128 8.60 6.42 11.74
C VAL A 128 7.44 5.97 12.63
N SER A 129 7.74 5.44 13.81
CA SER A 129 6.71 4.89 14.70
C SER A 129 5.61 5.90 15.05
N GLU A 130 5.92 7.19 15.21
CA GLU A 130 4.93 8.24 15.49
C GLU A 130 3.99 8.52 14.31
N TYR A 131 4.39 8.11 13.11
CA TYR A 131 3.69 8.30 11.85
C TYR A 131 3.17 6.98 11.28
N LEU A 132 2.96 5.98 12.14
CA LEU A 132 2.25 4.74 11.78
C LEU A 132 0.83 4.77 12.34
N SER A 133 -0.13 4.43 11.50
CA SER A 133 -1.52 4.19 11.90
C SER A 133 -2.04 2.90 11.29
N THR A 134 -3.04 2.31 11.93
CA THR A 134 -3.81 1.20 11.37
C THR A 134 -5.28 1.54 11.45
N GLU A 135 -5.98 1.44 10.33
CA GLU A 135 -7.42 1.56 10.25
C GLU A 135 -8.03 0.19 9.96
N ILE A 136 -8.92 -0.25 10.85
CA ILE A 136 -9.60 -1.54 10.76
C ILE A 136 -11.04 -1.28 10.31
N SER A 137 -11.44 -1.85 9.19
CA SER A 137 -12.81 -1.81 8.67
C SER A 137 -13.49 -3.18 8.77
N THR A 138 -14.81 -3.17 8.90
CA THR A 138 -15.66 -4.37 8.87
C THR A 138 -16.20 -4.69 7.47
N SER A 139 -15.76 -3.96 6.45
CA SER A 139 -16.18 -4.14 5.06
C SER A 139 -15.87 -5.55 4.56
N ARG A 140 -16.80 -6.11 3.79
CA ARG A 140 -16.70 -7.42 3.12
C ARG A 140 -16.59 -7.28 1.60
N GLN A 141 -16.46 -6.06 1.11
CA GLN A 141 -16.45 -5.78 -0.32
C GLN A 141 -15.18 -6.26 -1.00
N LYS A 142 -15.30 -6.63 -2.28
CA LYS A 142 -14.18 -6.95 -3.19
C LYS A 142 -13.12 -7.91 -2.60
N ARG A 143 -13.51 -8.81 -1.70
CA ARG A 143 -12.60 -9.71 -0.95
C ARG A 143 -11.54 -8.98 -0.10
N PHE A 144 -11.87 -7.81 0.44
CA PHE A 144 -11.03 -7.05 1.37
C PHE A 144 -10.62 -7.84 2.63
N SER A 145 -11.33 -8.92 2.97
CA SER A 145 -10.88 -9.89 4.00
C SER A 145 -9.50 -10.50 3.72
N LEU A 146 -9.06 -10.51 2.45
CA LEU A 146 -7.80 -11.09 1.98
C LEU A 146 -6.72 -10.04 1.69
N VAL A 147 -7.00 -8.75 1.88
CA VAL A 147 -6.10 -7.65 1.49
C VAL A 147 -5.84 -6.75 2.68
N THR A 148 -4.58 -6.35 2.85
CA THR A 148 -4.17 -5.23 3.68
C THR A 148 -3.55 -4.18 2.76
N PHE A 149 -4.08 -2.97 2.76
CA PHE A 149 -3.48 -1.87 2.04
C PHE A 149 -2.48 -1.13 2.93
N VAL A 150 -1.41 -0.64 2.33
CA VAL A 150 -0.49 0.32 2.95
C VAL A 150 -0.64 1.62 2.16
N ASP A 151 -1.36 2.58 2.73
CA ASP A 151 -1.45 3.94 2.20
C ASP A 151 -0.19 4.70 2.61
N THR A 152 0.61 5.11 1.64
CA THR A 152 1.88 5.80 1.90
C THR A 152 1.69 7.31 1.90
N PRO A 153 2.61 8.07 2.52
CA PRO A 153 2.61 9.51 2.37
C PRO A 153 2.67 9.94 0.90
N GLY A 154 2.04 11.07 0.59
CA GLY A 154 2.12 11.68 -0.74
C GLY A 154 3.49 12.30 -0.94
N LEU A 155 4.21 11.87 -1.99
CA LEU A 155 5.54 12.37 -2.29
C LEU A 155 5.49 13.71 -3.02
N VAL A 156 6.37 14.64 -2.63
CA VAL A 156 6.49 15.99 -3.19
C VAL A 156 7.97 16.31 -3.38
N ASP A 157 8.32 17.01 -4.47
CA ASP A 157 9.66 17.55 -4.68
C ASP A 157 9.82 18.93 -4.00
N GLY A 158 11.06 19.32 -3.70
CA GLY A 158 11.39 20.63 -3.11
C GLY A 158 11.70 20.57 -1.62
N ASP A 159 11.36 21.63 -0.88
CA ASP A 159 11.77 21.85 0.52
C ASP A 159 10.94 21.09 1.56
N MET A 160 9.97 20.27 1.13
CA MET A 160 9.15 19.49 2.03
C MET A 160 10.00 18.45 2.78
N LYS A 161 10.03 18.57 4.11
CA LYS A 161 10.73 17.68 5.03
C LYS A 161 9.77 16.71 5.69
N TYR A 162 9.93 15.43 5.37
CA TYR A 162 9.25 14.37 6.10
C TYR A 162 9.87 14.23 7.50
N PRO A 163 9.06 13.82 8.49
CA PRO A 163 9.52 13.70 9.88
C PRO A 163 10.44 12.49 10.11
N PHE A 164 10.63 11.65 9.11
CA PHE A 164 11.52 10.50 9.08
C PHE A 164 12.09 10.31 7.66
N ASP A 165 13.03 9.37 7.50
CA ASP A 165 13.56 8.97 6.19
C ASP A 165 12.50 8.19 5.39
N VAL A 166 11.67 8.93 4.66
CA VAL A 166 10.54 8.38 3.91
C VAL A 166 11.01 7.50 2.75
N ASP A 167 12.13 7.84 2.12
CA ASP A 167 12.66 7.13 0.96
C ASP A 167 13.10 5.72 1.38
N GLN A 168 13.89 5.61 2.45
CA GLN A 168 14.33 4.31 2.97
C GLN A 168 13.16 3.48 3.52
N ALA A 169 12.22 4.10 4.23
CA ALA A 169 11.05 3.40 4.75
C ALA A 169 10.16 2.84 3.62
N LEU A 170 10.02 3.56 2.51
CA LEU A 170 9.27 3.11 1.33
C LEU A 170 9.96 1.96 0.60
N LEU A 171 11.28 2.03 0.42
CA LEU A 171 12.06 0.95 -0.19
C LEU A 171 11.90 -0.35 0.61
N TRP A 172 12.10 -0.24 1.93
CA TRP A 172 11.97 -1.37 2.85
C TRP A 172 10.54 -1.96 2.85
N LEU A 173 9.52 -1.10 2.88
CA LEU A 173 8.12 -1.56 2.80
C LEU A 173 7.82 -2.26 1.47
N GLY A 174 8.36 -1.74 0.36
CA GLY A 174 8.17 -2.32 -0.96
C GLY A 174 8.70 -3.73 -1.09
N GLU A 175 9.82 -4.07 -0.43
CA GLU A 175 10.36 -5.43 -0.39
C GLU A 175 9.41 -6.42 0.31
N LEU A 176 8.75 -5.99 1.39
CA LEU A 176 7.83 -6.83 2.18
C LEU A 176 6.41 -6.94 1.62
N CYS A 177 6.03 -6.02 0.75
CA CYS A 177 4.72 -6.03 0.11
C CYS A 177 4.66 -7.09 -1.00
N ASP A 178 3.46 -7.62 -1.21
CA ASP A 178 3.18 -8.61 -2.25
C ASP A 178 2.90 -7.92 -3.60
N LEU A 179 2.41 -6.66 -3.55
CA LEU A 179 2.12 -5.84 -4.72
C LEU A 179 2.37 -4.35 -4.40
N VAL A 180 2.89 -3.60 -5.37
CA VAL A 180 3.08 -2.15 -5.28
C VAL A 180 2.32 -1.47 -6.42
N LEU A 181 1.28 -0.71 -6.08
CA LEU A 181 0.51 0.09 -7.02
C LEU A 181 1.08 1.51 -7.04
N VAL A 182 1.55 1.96 -8.21
CA VAL A 182 2.12 3.30 -8.41
C VAL A 182 1.11 4.15 -9.19
N PHE A 183 0.59 5.19 -8.55
CA PHE A 183 -0.40 6.09 -9.13
C PHE A 183 0.23 7.37 -9.64
N PHE A 184 -0.06 7.69 -10.89
CA PHE A 184 0.23 8.98 -11.50
C PHE A 184 -1.06 9.79 -11.63
N ASP A 185 -0.97 11.09 -11.36
CA ASP A 185 -2.07 12.05 -11.52
C ASP A 185 -1.78 12.91 -12.75
N PRO A 186 -2.70 12.98 -13.73
CA PRO A 186 -2.48 13.74 -14.95
C PRO A 186 -2.53 15.27 -14.78
N MET A 187 -3.13 15.77 -13.70
CA MET A 187 -3.21 17.20 -13.41
C MET A 187 -2.13 17.66 -12.43
N GLY A 188 -1.62 16.74 -11.62
CA GLY A 188 -0.51 17.02 -10.71
C GLY A 188 0.81 17.27 -11.44
N GLN A 189 1.84 17.64 -10.69
CA GLN A 189 3.22 17.39 -11.12
C GLN A 189 3.38 15.87 -11.26
N ALA A 190 2.91 15.28 -12.35
CA ALA A 190 2.81 13.83 -12.54
C ALA A 190 4.16 13.12 -12.36
N LEU A 191 5.25 13.89 -12.42
CA LEU A 191 6.62 13.45 -12.55
C LEU A 191 7.48 13.93 -11.37
N CYS A 192 7.01 13.73 -10.14
CA CYS A 192 7.82 13.94 -8.94
C CYS A 192 9.10 13.09 -9.03
N LYS A 193 10.26 13.74 -9.06
CA LYS A 193 11.58 13.12 -9.18
C LYS A 193 11.83 12.16 -8.03
N ARG A 194 11.45 12.53 -6.79
CA ARG A 194 11.56 11.65 -5.62
C ARG A 194 10.77 10.35 -5.81
N THR A 195 9.51 10.44 -6.23
CA THR A 195 8.68 9.25 -6.51
C THR A 195 9.33 8.35 -7.55
N LEU A 196 9.76 8.93 -8.67
CA LEU A 196 10.35 8.16 -9.76
C LEU A 196 11.67 7.48 -9.34
N ASN A 197 12.48 8.12 -8.50
CA ASN A 197 13.72 7.51 -7.98
C ASN A 197 13.43 6.29 -7.09
N ILE A 198 12.45 6.40 -6.19
CA ILE A 198 12.06 5.28 -5.32
C ILE A 198 11.48 4.13 -6.15
N VAL A 199 10.62 4.46 -7.11
CA VAL A 199 10.05 3.48 -8.05
C VAL A 199 11.12 2.79 -8.87
N GLU A 200 12.12 3.51 -9.37
CA GLU A 200 13.25 2.95 -10.13
C GLU A 200 14.04 1.96 -9.28
N ASN A 201 14.41 2.35 -8.06
CA ASN A 201 15.10 1.47 -7.11
C ASN A 201 14.26 0.23 -6.75
N LEU A 202 12.95 0.40 -6.53
CA LEU A 202 12.05 -0.74 -6.30
C LEU A 202 11.95 -1.64 -7.53
N ASN A 203 12.04 -1.10 -8.74
CA ASN A 203 11.93 -1.90 -9.94
C ASN A 203 13.15 -2.80 -10.17
N GLU A 204 14.33 -2.37 -9.73
CA GLU A 204 15.56 -3.17 -9.82
C GLU A 204 15.47 -4.49 -9.04
N THR A 205 14.76 -4.50 -7.90
CA THR A 205 14.68 -5.67 -7.01
C THR A 205 13.29 -6.31 -6.95
N GLN A 206 12.23 -5.52 -7.16
CA GLN A 206 10.82 -5.92 -6.97
C GLN A 206 9.95 -5.70 -8.23
N GLY A 207 10.53 -5.52 -9.42
CA GLY A 207 9.81 -5.11 -10.63
C GLY A 207 8.55 -5.92 -10.98
N ASP A 208 8.53 -7.23 -10.72
CA ASP A 208 7.37 -8.10 -10.97
C ASP A 208 6.13 -7.73 -10.13
N LYS A 209 6.35 -7.07 -8.99
CA LYS A 209 5.31 -6.61 -8.06
C LYS A 209 4.80 -5.21 -8.38
N LEU A 210 5.49 -4.45 -9.25
CA LEU A 210 5.12 -3.07 -9.55
C LEU A 210 4.04 -3.01 -10.63
N ARG A 211 3.00 -2.22 -10.38
CA ARG A 211 1.91 -1.95 -11.33
C ARG A 211 1.65 -0.46 -11.39
N PHE A 212 1.65 0.08 -12.60
CA PHE A 212 1.51 1.52 -12.84
C PHE A 212 0.08 1.85 -13.26
N PHE A 213 -0.46 2.95 -12.74
CA PHE A 213 -1.80 3.39 -13.08
C PHE A 213 -1.85 4.90 -13.27
N LEU A 214 -2.58 5.32 -14.30
CA LEU A 214 -2.99 6.70 -14.44
C LEU A 214 -4.30 6.89 -13.66
N SER A 215 -4.20 7.44 -12.45
CA SER A 215 -5.34 7.82 -11.62
C SER A 215 -6.02 9.08 -12.15
N LYS A 216 -7.26 9.35 -11.73
CA LYS A 216 -8.00 10.58 -12.08
C LYS A 216 -8.02 10.89 -13.58
N ALA A 217 -8.11 9.85 -14.41
CA ALA A 217 -8.10 10.03 -15.86
C ALA A 217 -9.27 10.92 -16.34
N ASP A 218 -10.36 11.01 -15.59
CA ASP A 218 -11.48 11.92 -15.85
C ASP A 218 -11.12 13.41 -15.73
N GLU A 219 -10.07 13.76 -15.00
CA GLU A 219 -9.63 15.14 -14.81
C GLU A 219 -8.73 15.64 -15.95
N ALA A 220 -8.24 14.72 -16.78
CA ALA A 220 -7.29 15.01 -17.85
C ALA A 220 -7.95 15.45 -19.17
N GLY A 221 -9.17 15.98 -19.11
CA GLY A 221 -9.87 16.53 -20.26
C GLY A 221 -10.30 15.48 -21.29
N ALA A 222 -10.26 15.86 -22.57
CA ALA A 222 -10.67 15.00 -23.68
C ALA A 222 -9.73 13.81 -23.87
N GLU A 223 -10.16 12.81 -24.64
CA GLU A 223 -9.34 11.60 -24.88
C GLU A 223 -7.94 11.91 -25.43
N SER A 224 -7.85 12.89 -26.33
CA SER A 224 -6.57 13.36 -26.88
C SER A 224 -5.63 13.91 -25.81
N ASP A 225 -6.15 14.60 -24.81
CA ASP A 225 -5.36 15.19 -23.73
C ASP A 225 -4.88 14.12 -22.77
N ARG A 226 -5.75 13.14 -22.44
CA ARG A 226 -5.37 11.95 -21.68
C ARG A 226 -4.23 11.18 -22.34
N GLN A 227 -4.33 10.95 -23.66
CA GLN A 227 -3.29 10.25 -24.42
C GLN A 227 -1.96 11.03 -24.41
N ARG A 228 -1.99 12.37 -24.54
CA ARG A 228 -0.78 13.19 -24.45
C ARG A 228 -0.12 13.10 -23.08
N VAL A 229 -0.89 13.20 -22.00
CA VAL A 229 -0.35 13.11 -20.64
C VAL A 229 0.21 11.71 -20.36
N MET A 230 -0.50 10.66 -20.78
CA MET A 230 -0.01 9.29 -20.69
C MET A 230 1.31 9.14 -21.44
N MET A 231 1.40 9.65 -22.68
CA MET A 231 2.62 9.61 -23.47
C MET A 231 3.78 10.35 -22.81
N GLN A 232 3.54 11.51 -22.19
CA GLN A 232 4.56 12.24 -21.43
C GLN A 232 5.08 11.43 -20.24
N ILE A 233 4.18 10.82 -19.46
CA ILE A 233 4.56 9.97 -18.33
C ILE A 233 5.39 8.78 -18.81
N VAL A 234 4.94 8.09 -19.86
CA VAL A 234 5.67 6.95 -20.43
C VAL A 234 7.03 7.39 -20.95
N GLN A 235 7.14 8.53 -21.64
CA GLN A 235 8.44 9.05 -22.09
C GLN A 235 9.40 9.31 -20.93
N GLU A 236 8.94 9.91 -19.83
CA GLU A 236 9.79 10.12 -18.66
C GLU A 236 10.17 8.82 -17.96
N LEU A 237 9.28 7.83 -17.90
CA LEU A 237 9.61 6.50 -17.40
C LEU A 237 10.64 5.81 -18.31
N CYS A 238 10.50 5.93 -19.64
CA CYS A 238 11.45 5.35 -20.59
C CYS A 238 12.83 6.02 -20.59
N LYS A 239 12.94 7.29 -20.13
CA LYS A 239 14.24 7.94 -19.91
C LYS A 239 15.05 7.28 -18.78
N ARG A 240 14.40 6.51 -17.92
CA ARG A 240 15.01 5.77 -16.81
C ARG A 240 15.28 4.34 -17.25
N PRO A 241 16.55 3.91 -17.36
CA PRO A 241 16.89 2.56 -17.83
C PRO A 241 16.19 1.46 -17.04
N GLY A 242 15.98 1.66 -15.74
CA GLY A 242 15.29 0.72 -14.87
C GLY A 242 13.80 0.57 -15.18
N LEU A 243 13.12 1.58 -15.73
CA LEU A 243 11.66 1.61 -15.90
C LEU A 243 11.21 1.47 -17.37
N ASN A 244 12.15 1.30 -18.29
CA ASN A 244 11.90 1.28 -19.73
C ASN A 244 10.89 0.21 -20.18
N LYS A 245 10.84 -0.95 -19.52
CA LYS A 245 9.90 -2.06 -19.82
C LYS A 245 8.52 -1.84 -19.20
N CYS A 246 8.45 -1.05 -18.13
CA CYS A 246 7.27 -0.91 -17.30
C CYS A 246 6.31 0.19 -17.78
N GLY A 247 6.81 1.17 -18.53
CA GLY A 247 5.99 2.27 -19.04
C GLY A 247 4.93 1.87 -20.06
N PHE A 248 5.01 0.69 -20.68
CA PHE A 248 4.09 0.29 -21.75
C PHE A 248 2.74 -0.25 -21.28
N ASP A 249 2.62 -0.65 -20.01
CA ASP A 249 1.40 -1.18 -19.42
C ASP A 249 0.95 -0.29 -18.24
N MET A 250 0.30 0.82 -18.58
CA MET A 250 -0.23 1.79 -17.62
C MET A 250 -1.74 2.02 -17.84
N PRO A 251 -2.60 1.15 -17.31
CA PRO A 251 -4.05 1.34 -17.39
C PRO A 251 -4.54 2.56 -16.60
N THR A 252 -5.68 3.10 -17.01
CA THR A 252 -6.35 4.20 -16.33
C THR A 252 -7.27 3.68 -15.23
N ILE A 253 -7.21 4.29 -14.03
CA ILE A 253 -8.19 4.06 -12.95
C ILE A 253 -9.10 5.28 -12.86
N TYR A 254 -10.41 5.01 -12.91
CA TYR A 254 -11.45 5.97 -12.57
C TYR A 254 -12.03 5.64 -11.20
N VAL A 255 -11.90 6.56 -10.25
CA VAL A 255 -12.56 6.49 -8.94
C VAL A 255 -13.77 7.42 -9.00
N PRO A 256 -15.01 6.89 -9.06
CA PRO A 256 -16.21 7.72 -9.10
C PRO A 256 -16.25 8.62 -7.87
N ASN A 257 -16.42 9.92 -8.09
CA ASN A 257 -16.66 10.87 -7.01
C ASN A 257 -18.16 11.19 -6.99
N PRO A 258 -18.94 10.70 -6.00
CA PRO A 258 -20.39 10.94 -5.96
C PRO A 258 -20.76 12.41 -5.77
N ASN A 259 -19.81 13.26 -5.34
CA ASN A 259 -20.02 14.71 -5.21
C ASN A 259 -19.69 15.48 -6.49
N LYS A 260 -19.11 14.84 -7.51
CA LYS A 260 -18.83 15.45 -8.81
C LYS A 260 -20.07 15.25 -9.68
N VAL A 261 -20.70 16.35 -10.10
CA VAL A 261 -21.76 16.28 -11.11
C VAL A 261 -21.16 15.66 -12.37
N PRO A 262 -21.76 14.59 -12.93
CA PRO A 262 -21.24 14.00 -14.16
C PRO A 262 -21.15 15.09 -15.24
N LEU A 263 -20.00 15.17 -15.92
CA LEU A 263 -19.87 16.00 -17.12
C LEU A 263 -20.97 15.56 -18.08
N ASN A 264 -21.90 16.46 -18.36
CA ASN A 264 -23.05 16.22 -19.23
C ASN A 264 -22.61 15.44 -20.48
N SER A 265 -23.17 14.25 -20.65
CA SER A 265 -23.12 13.49 -21.89
C SER A 265 -24.08 14.10 -22.92
N ASP A 266 -23.93 15.40 -23.19
CA ASP A 266 -24.75 16.13 -24.17
C ASP A 266 -23.99 17.35 -24.68
N THR A 267 -23.25 17.15 -25.78
CA THR A 267 -23.18 18.12 -26.88
C THR A 267 -22.56 17.45 -28.11
N VAL A 268 -23.46 16.92 -28.96
CA VAL A 268 -23.39 16.64 -30.41
C VAL A 268 -22.20 15.84 -30.95
#